data_AF-A0A2D5W8I5-F1
#
_entry.id   AF-A0A2D5W8I5-F1
#
_cell.length_a   1.000
_cell.length_b   1.000
_cell.length_c   1.000
_cell.angle_alpha   90.00
_cell.angle_beta   90.00
_cell.angle_gamma   90.00
#
_symmetry.space_group_name_H-M   'P 1'
#
loop_
_entity.id
_entity.type
_entity.pdbx_description
1 polymer ?
#
loop_
_entity_poly.entity_id
_entity_poly.type
_entity_poly.pdbx_seq_one_letter_code
_entity_poly.pdbx_strand_id
1 'polypeptide(L)'
;MSSQRSFESAMEKLQGTRRRLGEFLAVLDDDQREDGCLAEVWSRCQLPESTLYGLDAWSRGLEREQLDRLTRAIEDVARMNAIAAAAVEAEKQRLGDLLGRTRKSRRDLSFYLRDGEAGDTGRSCDLAG
;
A
#
# COMPACT_ATOMS: atom_id res chain seq x y z
N MET A 1 -0.04 36.61 8.51
CA MET A 1 0.37 35.46 9.36
C MET A 1 1.89 35.37 9.28
N SER A 2 2.59 35.22 10.40
CA SER A 2 4.07 35.14 10.40
C SER A 2 4.54 33.87 9.68
N SER A 3 5.54 33.99 8.79
CA SER A 3 6.13 32.88 8.01
C SER A 3 6.53 31.70 8.90
N GLN A 4 6.94 31.98 10.14
CA GLN A 4 7.27 31.00 11.18
C GLN A 4 6.11 30.05 11.52
N ARG A 5 4.88 30.58 11.68
CA ARG A 5 3.70 29.74 11.97
C ARG A 5 3.31 28.87 10.76
N SER A 6 3.56 29.38 9.55
CA SER A 6 3.33 28.61 8.32
C SER A 6 4.32 27.45 8.23
N PHE A 7 5.60 27.68 8.53
CA PHE A 7 6.62 26.64 8.57
C PHE A 7 6.33 25.56 9.60
N GLU A 8 6.01 25.94 10.84
CA GLU A 8 5.70 24.99 11.91
C GLU A 8 4.49 24.11 11.55
N SER A 9 3.43 24.71 11.02
CA SER A 9 2.25 23.97 10.55
C SER A 9 2.56 23.02 9.39
N ALA A 10 3.42 23.44 8.45
CA ALA A 10 3.86 22.59 7.35
C ALA A 10 4.68 21.39 7.86
N MET A 11 5.62 21.63 8.77
CA MET A 11 6.45 20.58 9.36
C MET A 11 5.63 19.59 10.18
N GLU A 12 4.64 20.05 10.96
CA GLU A 12 3.73 19.19 11.71
C GLU A 12 2.93 18.26 10.78
N LYS A 13 2.42 18.80 9.67
CA LYS A 13 1.73 18.01 8.64
C LYS A 13 2.64 16.95 8.03
N LEU A 14 3.85 17.34 7.61
CA LEU A 14 4.83 16.41 7.02
C LEU A 14 5.23 15.30 8.00
N GLN A 15 5.42 15.63 9.28
CA GLN A 15 5.72 14.64 10.31
C GLN A 15 4.54 13.70 10.57
N GLY A 16 3.32 14.22 10.63
CA GLY A 16 2.11 13.41 10.77
C GLY A 16 1.96 12.43 9.61
N THR A 17 2.20 12.89 8.39
CA THR A 17 2.22 12.06 7.20
C THR A 17 3.30 10.99 7.24
N ARG A 18 4.54 11.36 7.58
CA ARG A 18 5.66 10.42 7.71
C ARG A 18 5.32 9.30 8.68
N ARG A 19 4.71 9.63 9.83
CA ARG A 19 4.29 8.63 10.82
C ARG A 19 3.27 7.65 10.24
N ARG A 20 2.22 8.15 9.58
CA ARG A 20 1.18 7.32 8.95
C ARG A 20 1.76 6.40 7.87
N LEU A 21 2.61 6.93 6.99
CA LEU A 21 3.31 6.11 5.99
C LEU A 21 4.19 5.02 6.63
N GLY A 22 4.83 5.33 7.77
CA GLY A 22 5.58 4.35 8.55
C GLY A 22 4.70 3.24 9.11
N GLU A 23 3.55 3.59 9.69
CA GLU A 23 2.55 2.63 10.19
C GLU A 23 2.04 1.73 9.05
N PHE A 24 1.78 2.29 7.88
CA PHE A 24 1.38 1.53 6.70
C PHE A 24 2.44 0.54 6.23
N LEU A 25 3.69 0.99 6.13
CA LEU A 25 4.78 0.11 5.74
C LEU A 25 5.01 -1.00 6.76
N ALA A 26 4.84 -0.73 8.06
CA ALA A 26 4.92 -1.75 9.10
C ALA A 26 3.82 -2.82 8.95
N VAL A 27 2.59 -2.42 8.60
CA VAL A 27 1.49 -3.35 8.32
C VAL A 27 1.75 -4.17 7.05
N LEU A 28 2.42 -3.58 6.05
CA LEU A 28 2.82 -4.31 4.85
C LEU A 28 3.93 -5.34 5.09
N ASP A 29 4.81 -5.08 6.06
CA ASP A 29 5.91 -5.97 6.44
C ASP A 29 5.43 -7.09 7.40
N ASP A 30 4.24 -6.94 8.00
CA ASP A 30 3.64 -7.97 8.84
C ASP A 30 3.02 -9.09 7.99
N ASP A 31 3.69 -10.25 8.01
CA ASP A 31 3.28 -11.49 7.35
C ASP A 31 2.04 -12.14 7.97
N GLN A 32 1.60 -11.73 9.16
CA GLN A 32 0.45 -12.28 9.89
C GLN A 32 -0.77 -11.35 9.88
N ARG A 33 -0.76 -10.28 9.09
CA ARG A 33 -1.87 -9.32 9.03
C ARG A 33 -3.20 -9.96 8.64
N GLU A 34 -4.27 -9.51 9.28
CA GLU A 34 -5.64 -9.90 8.94
C GLU A 34 -6.11 -9.25 7.62
N ASP A 35 -6.95 -9.96 6.88
CA ASP A 35 -7.59 -9.46 5.67
C ASP A 35 -8.40 -8.19 5.97
N GLY A 36 -8.11 -7.11 5.24
CA GLY A 36 -8.79 -5.81 5.38
C GLY A 36 -8.02 -4.74 6.16
N CYS A 37 -7.05 -5.13 7.01
CA CYS A 37 -6.20 -4.20 7.77
C CYS A 37 -5.43 -3.24 6.84
N LEU A 38 -4.95 -3.77 5.71
CA LEU A 38 -4.24 -3.03 4.67
C LEU A 38 -5.06 -1.89 4.04
N ALA A 39 -6.33 -2.15 3.73
CA ALA A 39 -7.20 -1.16 3.09
C ALA A 39 -7.57 -0.03 4.06
N GLU A 40 -7.84 -0.37 5.32
CA GLU A 40 -8.12 0.58 6.38
C GLU A 40 -6.90 1.50 6.63
N VAL A 41 -5.71 0.92 6.78
CA VAL A 41 -4.49 1.70 7.02
C VAL A 41 -4.11 2.51 5.78
N TRP A 42 -4.27 1.97 4.57
CA TRP A 42 -4.04 2.73 3.33
C TRP A 42 -4.94 3.98 3.22
N SER A 43 -6.23 3.85 3.57
CA SER A 43 -7.17 4.98 3.55
C SER A 43 -6.76 6.13 4.48
N ARG A 44 -6.11 5.79 5.60
CA ARG A 44 -5.56 6.76 6.58
C ARG A 44 -4.26 7.39 6.12
N CYS A 45 -3.54 6.71 5.23
CA CYS A 45 -2.22 7.10 4.74
C CYS A 45 -2.24 7.83 3.41
N GLN A 46 -3.37 7.78 2.68
CA GLN A 46 -3.56 8.60 1.49
C GLN A 46 -3.40 10.06 1.85
N LEU A 47 -2.25 10.61 1.46
CA LEU A 47 -2.05 12.03 1.34
C LEU A 47 -3.00 12.53 0.27
N PRO A 48 -3.88 13.50 0.57
CA PRO A 48 -4.49 14.30 -0.46
C PRO A 48 -3.39 14.85 -1.35
N GLU A 49 -3.51 14.70 -2.66
CA GLU A 49 -2.55 15.24 -3.65
C GLU A 49 -2.29 16.74 -3.38
N SER A 50 -3.32 17.44 -2.90
CA SER A 50 -3.30 18.84 -2.45
C SER A 50 -2.35 19.15 -1.30
N THR A 51 -1.86 18.16 -0.55
CA THR A 51 -0.91 18.34 0.56
C THR A 51 0.48 18.70 0.05
N LEU A 52 0.84 18.28 -1.17
CA LEU A 52 2.12 18.61 -1.80
C LEU A 52 2.03 19.91 -2.61
N TYR A 53 0.84 20.29 -3.09
CA TYR A 53 0.61 21.54 -3.84
C TYR A 53 0.73 22.83 -3.00
N GLY A 54 0.91 22.74 -1.67
CA GLY A 54 1.08 23.90 -0.78
C GLY A 54 2.52 24.45 -0.70
N LEU A 55 3.48 23.86 -1.42
CA LEU A 55 4.91 24.16 -1.35
C LEU A 55 5.24 25.65 -1.56
N ASP A 56 4.64 26.27 -2.58
CA ASP A 56 4.83 27.69 -2.90
C ASP A 56 4.20 28.64 -1.87
N ALA A 57 3.24 28.14 -1.07
CA ALA A 57 2.67 28.90 0.03
C ALA A 57 3.52 28.76 1.29
N TRP A 58 4.13 27.59 1.51
CA TRP A 58 4.96 27.32 2.68
C TRP A 58 6.37 27.90 2.58
N SER A 59 6.91 28.06 1.37
CA SER A 59 8.26 28.58 1.13
C SER A 59 8.38 30.10 1.23
N ARG A 60 7.26 30.84 1.19
CA ARG A 60 7.30 32.31 1.15
C ARG A 60 7.79 32.91 2.45
N GLY A 61 8.83 33.74 2.32
CA GLY A 61 9.36 34.52 3.44
C GLY A 61 10.01 33.65 4.52
N LEU A 62 10.43 32.43 4.17
CA LEU A 62 11.27 31.59 5.01
C LEU A 62 12.75 31.91 4.79
N GLU A 63 13.53 31.79 5.85
CA GLU A 63 14.98 31.84 5.75
C GLU A 63 15.53 30.58 5.07
N ARG A 64 16.74 30.67 4.52
CA ARG A 64 17.34 29.59 3.74
C ARG A 64 17.44 28.27 4.51
N GLU A 65 17.79 28.33 5.79
CA GLU A 65 17.87 27.12 6.62
C GLU A 65 16.48 26.47 6.83
N GLN A 66 15.42 27.27 6.95
CA GLN A 66 14.06 26.77 7.09
C GLN A 66 13.56 26.15 5.77
N LEU A 67 13.89 26.77 4.64
CA LEU A 67 13.62 26.22 3.31
C LEU A 67 14.33 24.88 3.12
N ASP A 68 15.61 24.77 3.46
CA ASP A 68 16.37 23.54 3.31
C ASP A 68 15.78 22.40 4.16
N ARG A 69 15.36 22.71 5.41
CA ARG A 69 14.67 21.75 6.29
C ARG A 69 13.32 21.31 5.72
N LEU A 70 12.53 22.26 5.23
CA LEU A 70 11.22 21.98 4.62
C LEU A 70 11.38 21.08 3.39
N THR A 71 12.30 21.41 2.49
CA THR A 71 12.58 20.62 1.28
C THR A 71 12.97 19.19 1.62
N ARG A 72 13.90 19.00 2.57
CA ARG A 72 14.31 17.65 3.01
C ARG A 72 13.14 16.84 3.57
N ALA A 73 12.29 17.46 4.39
CA ALA A 73 11.13 16.80 4.96
C ALA A 73 10.12 16.38 3.88
N ILE A 74 9.94 17.21 2.85
CA ILE A 74 9.08 16.89 1.70
C ILE A 74 9.67 15.74 0.89
N GLU A 75 10.96 15.77 0.60
CA GLU A 75 11.64 14.69 -0.11
C GLU A 75 11.55 13.35 0.64
N ASP A 76 11.71 13.37 1.96
CA ASP A 76 11.53 12.20 2.82
C ASP A 76 10.12 11.60 2.67
N VAL A 77 9.09 12.45 2.79
CA VAL A 77 7.69 12.02 2.65
C VAL A 77 7.41 11.50 1.24
N ALA A 78 7.92 12.17 0.20
CA ALA A 78 7.75 11.76 -1.19
C ALA A 78 8.38 10.39 -1.45
N ARG A 79 9.59 10.14 -0.92
CA ARG A 79 10.26 8.84 -1.01
C ARG A 79 9.45 7.74 -0.31
N MET A 80 8.99 7.97 0.91
CA MET A 80 8.16 6.99 1.64
C MET A 80 6.86 6.70 0.91
N ASN A 81 6.21 7.72 0.34
CA ASN A 81 4.99 7.55 -0.42
C ASN A 81 5.22 6.72 -1.70
N ALA A 82 6.34 6.92 -2.39
CA ALA A 82 6.71 6.12 -3.56
C ALA A 82 6.94 4.65 -3.19
N ILE A 83 7.62 4.38 -2.07
CA ILE A 83 7.83 3.01 -1.55
C ILE A 83 6.48 2.36 -1.22
N ALA A 84 5.61 3.07 -0.50
CA ALA A 84 4.28 2.58 -0.13
C ALA A 84 3.43 2.26 -1.38
N ALA A 85 3.44 3.13 -2.39
CA ALA A 85 2.74 2.89 -3.65
C ALA A 85 3.29 1.67 -4.40
N ALA A 86 4.62 1.51 -4.45
CA ALA A 86 5.25 0.35 -5.08
C ALA A 86 4.90 -0.97 -4.36
N ALA A 87 4.86 -0.95 -3.02
CA ALA A 87 4.49 -2.12 -2.23
C ALA A 87 3.01 -2.52 -2.43
N VAL A 88 2.11 -1.53 -2.51
CA VAL A 88 0.69 -1.77 -2.86
C VAL A 88 0.57 -2.42 -4.24
N GLU A 89 1.32 -1.93 -5.23
CA GLU A 89 1.26 -2.48 -6.59
C GLU A 89 1.81 -3.90 -6.67
N ALA A 90 2.89 -4.19 -5.94
CA ALA A 90 3.42 -5.55 -5.80
C ALA A 90 2.40 -6.51 -5.17
N GLU A 91 1.68 -6.07 -4.13
CA GLU A 91 0.66 -6.92 -3.50
C GLU A 91 -0.54 -7.17 -4.43
N LYS A 92 -0.98 -6.15 -5.19
CA LYS A 92 -2.01 -6.35 -6.23
C LYS A 92 -1.58 -7.40 -7.26
N GLN A 93 -0.33 -7.34 -7.73
CA GLN A 93 0.20 -8.31 -8.67
C GLN A 93 0.20 -9.73 -8.07
N ARG A 94 0.64 -9.87 -6.82
CA ARG A 94 0.64 -11.15 -6.08
C ARG A 94 -0.77 -11.74 -5.97
N LEU A 95 -1.75 -10.92 -5.63
CA LEU A 95 -3.17 -11.32 -5.56
C LEU A 95 -3.73 -11.70 -6.93
N GLY A 96 -3.39 -10.94 -7.97
CA GLY A 96 -3.76 -11.25 -9.35
C GLY A 96 -3.24 -12.62 -9.79
N ASP A 97 -1.98 -12.93 -9.51
CA ASP A 97 -1.35 -14.21 -9.83
C ASP A 97 -1.98 -15.37 -9.03
N LEU A 98 -2.33 -15.15 -7.76
CA LEU A 98 -3.02 -16.13 -6.94
C LEU A 98 -4.42 -16.43 -7.50
N LEU A 99 -5.19 -15.39 -7.83
CA LEU A 99 -6.51 -15.54 -8.45
C LEU A 99 -6.43 -16.24 -9.81
N GLY A 100 -5.41 -15.95 -10.61
CA GLY A 100 -5.13 -16.63 -11.87
C GLY A 100 -4.90 -18.13 -11.67
N ARG A 101 -4.04 -18.49 -10.71
CA ARG A 101 -3.77 -19.89 -10.32
C ARG A 101 -5.03 -20.59 -9.82
N THR A 102 -5.81 -19.96 -8.95
CA THR A 102 -7.07 -20.52 -8.43
C THR A 102 -8.10 -20.73 -9.53
N ARG A 103 -8.25 -19.78 -10.47
CA ARG A 103 -9.14 -19.93 -11.63
C ARG A 103 -8.70 -21.05 -12.56
N LYS A 104 -7.39 -21.22 -12.78
CA LYS A 104 -6.83 -22.32 -13.56
C LYS A 104 -7.08 -23.66 -12.87
N SER A 105 -6.76 -23.77 -11.58
CA SER A 105 -7.04 -24.97 -10.78
C SER A 105 -8.52 -25.36 -10.80
N ARG A 106 -9.44 -24.39 -10.65
CA ARG A 106 -10.87 -24.63 -10.77
C ARG A 106 -11.27 -25.13 -12.16
N ARG A 107 -10.69 -24.57 -13.23
CA ARG A 107 -10.93 -25.01 -14.62
C ARG A 107 -10.45 -26.43 -14.84
N ASP A 108 -9.23 -26.74 -14.40
CA ASP A 108 -8.62 -28.06 -14.55
C ASP A 108 -9.46 -29.10 -13.77
N LEU A 109 -9.89 -28.80 -12.54
CA LEU A 109 -10.81 -29.64 -11.76
C LEU A 109 -12.17 -29.83 -12.46
N SER A 110 -12.75 -28.77 -13.04
CA SER A 110 -14.01 -28.89 -13.79
C SER A 110 -13.87 -29.70 -15.08
N PHE A 111 -12.67 -29.72 -15.68
CA PHE A 111 -12.36 -30.57 -16.84
C PHE A 111 -12.32 -32.06 -16.41
N TYR A 112 -11.64 -32.38 -15.30
CA TYR A 112 -11.63 -33.73 -14.74
C TYR A 112 -13.00 -34.23 -14.28
N LEU A 113 -13.87 -33.36 -13.76
CA LEU A 113 -15.24 -33.73 -13.38
C LEU A 113 -16.16 -33.94 -14.60
N ARG A 114 -15.93 -33.22 -15.71
CA ARG A 114 -16.75 -33.31 -16.93
C ARG A 114 -16.40 -34.51 -17.79
N ASP A 115 -15.14 -34.94 -17.79
CA ASP A 115 -14.71 -36.19 -18.41
C ASP A 115 -15.03 -37.43 -17.55
N GLY A 116 -15.50 -37.24 -16.31
CA GLY A 116 -15.92 -38.31 -15.39
C GLY A 116 -17.39 -38.76 -15.51
N GLU A 117 -18.22 -38.07 -16.30
CA GLU A 117 -19.62 -38.47 -16.56
C GLU A 117 -19.81 -39.30 -17.85
N ALA A 118 -18.72 -39.85 -18.39
CA ALA A 118 -18.80 -40.86 -19.44
C ALA A 118 -17.79 -42.00 -19.19
N GLY A 119 -17.99 -42.74 -18.09
CA GLY A 119 -17.37 -44.05 -17.91
C GLY A 119 -16.73 -44.25 -16.54
N ASP A 120 -17.43 -44.98 -15.69
CA ASP A 120 -16.94 -45.96 -14.71
C ASP A 120 -15.56 -45.71 -14.02
N THR A 121 -15.59 -45.61 -12.68
CA THR A 121 -14.45 -45.71 -11.74
C THR A 121 -13.47 -44.51 -11.58
N GLY A 122 -13.97 -43.40 -11.03
CA GLY A 122 -13.12 -42.49 -10.25
C GLY A 122 -12.83 -43.09 -8.88
N ARG A 123 -11.69 -43.78 -8.72
CA ARG A 123 -11.17 -44.19 -7.40
C ARG A 123 -11.13 -42.97 -6.48
N SER A 124 -11.93 -42.98 -5.43
CA SER A 124 -11.67 -42.19 -4.24
C SER A 124 -10.26 -42.53 -3.76
N CYS A 125 -9.40 -41.52 -3.68
CA CYS A 125 -8.21 -41.64 -2.86
C CYS A 125 -8.68 -41.68 -1.41
N ASP A 126 -8.94 -42.89 -0.90
CA ASP A 126 -8.94 -43.14 0.52
C ASP A 126 -7.53 -42.78 1.02
N LEU A 127 -7.41 -41.62 1.66
CA LEU A 127 -6.27 -41.31 2.52
C LEU A 127 -6.40 -42.20 3.76
N ALA A 128 -6.01 -43.47 3.62
CA ALA A 128 -5.66 -44.31 4.75
C ALA A 128 -4.29 -43.82 5.26
N GLY A 129 -4.35 -42.99 6.30
CA GLY A 129 -3.30 -42.78 7.29
C GLY A 129 -3.88 -43.10 8.65
#